data_AF-A0A6G1JJH6-F1
#
_entry.id   AF-A0A6G1JJH6-F1
#
_cell.length_a   1.000
_cell.length_b   1.000
_cell.length_c   1.000
_cell.angle_alpha   90.00
_cell.angle_beta   90.00
_cell.angle_gamma   90.00
#
_symmetry.space_group_name_H-M   'P 1'
#
loop_
_entity.id
_entity.type
_entity.pdbx_description
1 polymer ?
#
loop_
_entity_poly.entity_id
_entity_poly.type
_entity_poly.pdbx_seq_one_letter_code
_entity_poly.pdbx_strand_id
1 'polypeptide(L)'
;MDTSSNTSFYTLLEKERNLYEIGRHIAPSRLKTKNQKWIKLLLETNESLVERSPAQQSVRRRARENLWDISRNVGTEVLLLCFQAHLTQLAKLEPKGLISDLKEWWSLATHPESLTLAASSLREELEQLDGLSTTRAPSTVPQQAFTASGGSSPSHDWSQSLGGHREVIHTELEGNDPPSPFGDVPSLLTHQSSDGEMQAWTMPLTVEGAQVILDAVKSGSGGLRLMLPKENGLPFIVIPYQTCADILRKHHGHPPQAH
;
A
#
# COMPACT_ATOMS: atom_id res chain seq x y z
N MET A 1 -25.68 13.70 -12.52
CA MET A 1 -24.51 13.83 -11.62
C MET A 1 -24.04 12.42 -11.34
N ASP A 2 -22.83 12.07 -11.78
CA ASP A 2 -22.32 10.69 -11.77
C ASP A 2 -21.83 10.29 -10.37
N THR A 3 -22.76 9.89 -9.50
CA THR A 3 -22.46 9.29 -8.18
C THR A 3 -21.71 7.94 -8.29
N SER A 4 -21.63 7.39 -9.50
CA SER A 4 -20.95 6.13 -9.81
C SER A 4 -19.46 6.14 -9.46
N SER A 5 -18.77 7.27 -9.69
CA SER A 5 -17.32 7.36 -9.43
C SER A 5 -17.01 7.25 -7.94
N ASN A 6 -17.75 7.99 -7.10
CA ASN A 6 -17.57 7.96 -5.65
C ASN A 6 -17.95 6.58 -5.07
N THR A 7 -19.03 5.96 -5.57
CA THR A 7 -19.45 4.62 -5.14
C THR A 7 -18.32 3.59 -5.32
N SER A 8 -17.69 3.57 -6.50
CA SER A 8 -16.57 2.66 -6.78
C SER A 8 -15.36 2.89 -5.86
N PHE A 9 -15.16 4.14 -5.44
CA PHE A 9 -14.09 4.54 -4.53
C PHE A 9 -14.36 4.06 -3.11
N TYR A 10 -15.57 4.22 -2.58
CA TYR A 10 -15.94 3.69 -1.26
C TYR A 10 -15.83 2.17 -1.19
N THR A 11 -16.26 1.45 -2.23
CA THR A 11 -16.09 -0.02 -2.30
C THR A 11 -14.61 -0.41 -2.22
N LEU A 12 -13.72 0.36 -2.85
CA LEU A 12 -12.28 0.13 -2.76
C LEU A 12 -11.75 0.38 -1.35
N LEU A 13 -12.14 1.50 -0.71
CA LEU A 13 -11.71 1.82 0.65
C LEU A 13 -12.18 0.76 1.65
N GLU A 14 -13.44 0.34 1.55
CA GLU A 14 -14.02 -0.69 2.42
C GLU A 14 -13.34 -2.06 2.22
N LYS A 15 -13.02 -2.42 0.97
CA LYS A 15 -12.26 -3.62 0.67
C LYS A 15 -10.89 -3.59 1.33
N GLU A 16 -10.18 -2.47 1.24
CA GLU A 16 -8.85 -2.33 1.86
C GLU A 16 -8.95 -2.34 3.39
N ARG A 17 -9.89 -1.60 3.98
CA ARG A 17 -10.14 -1.55 5.41
C ARG A 17 -10.36 -2.97 5.98
N ASN A 18 -11.14 -3.78 5.29
CA ASN A 18 -11.39 -5.17 5.67
C ASN A 18 -10.12 -6.04 5.64
N LEU A 19 -9.09 -5.73 4.83
CA LEU A 19 -7.82 -6.45 4.88
C LEU A 19 -7.06 -6.21 6.19
N TYR A 20 -7.17 -4.99 6.75
CA TYR A 20 -6.60 -4.67 8.06
C TYR A 20 -7.36 -5.37 9.19
N GLU A 21 -8.69 -5.41 9.11
CA GLU A 21 -9.57 -6.09 10.07
C GLU A 21 -9.23 -7.59 10.19
N ILE A 22 -9.09 -8.29 9.06
CA ILE A 22 -8.80 -9.74 9.05
C ILE A 22 -7.31 -10.06 9.19
N GLY A 23 -6.45 -9.06 9.44
CA GLY A 23 -5.00 -9.25 9.55
C GLY A 23 -4.31 -9.74 8.26
N ARG A 24 -4.94 -9.59 7.10
CA ARG A 24 -4.38 -9.97 5.78
C ARG A 24 -3.81 -8.79 4.99
N HIS A 25 -3.62 -7.64 5.64
CA HIS A 25 -2.94 -6.53 5.01
C HIS A 25 -1.52 -6.94 4.59
N ILE A 26 -1.06 -6.41 3.45
CA ILE A 26 0.21 -6.80 2.85
C ILE A 26 1.36 -6.48 3.81
N ALA A 27 2.38 -7.36 3.88
CA ALA A 27 3.58 -7.17 4.68
C ALA A 27 4.13 -5.72 4.58
N PRO A 28 4.58 -5.10 5.70
CA PRO A 28 4.96 -3.69 5.78
C PRO A 28 5.95 -3.22 4.71
N SER A 29 6.83 -4.11 4.23
CA SER A 29 7.83 -3.79 3.20
C SER A 29 7.24 -3.45 1.83
N ARG A 30 6.16 -4.13 1.40
CA ARG A 30 5.49 -3.83 0.12
C ARG A 30 4.63 -2.57 0.23
N LEU A 31 4.00 -2.36 1.39
CA LEU A 31 3.32 -1.11 1.71
C LEU A 31 4.31 0.06 1.64
N LYS A 32 5.53 -0.09 2.17
CA LYS A 32 6.55 0.97 2.13
C LYS A 32 6.84 1.48 0.72
N THR A 33 7.09 0.58 -0.25
CA THR A 33 7.38 1.00 -1.63
C THR A 33 6.17 1.66 -2.30
N LYS A 34 4.96 1.12 -2.08
CA LYS A 34 3.73 1.71 -2.63
C LYS A 34 3.44 3.07 -2.00
N ASN A 35 3.57 3.18 -0.68
CA ASN A 35 3.38 4.40 0.09
C ASN A 35 4.41 5.46 -0.30
N GLN A 36 5.67 5.09 -0.55
CA GLN A 36 6.69 6.02 -1.03
C GLN A 36 6.30 6.75 -2.31
N LYS A 37 5.57 6.11 -3.23
CA LYS A 37 5.06 6.78 -4.44
C LYS A 37 4.07 7.88 -4.09
N TRP A 38 3.18 7.63 -3.12
CA TRP A 38 2.16 8.57 -2.68
C TRP A 38 2.72 9.68 -1.80
N ILE A 39 3.64 9.34 -0.91
CA ILE A 39 4.41 10.30 -0.12
C ILE A 39 5.16 11.25 -1.06
N LYS A 40 5.85 10.72 -2.10
CA LYS A 40 6.47 11.55 -3.14
C LYS A 40 5.46 12.46 -3.83
N LEU A 41 4.28 11.96 -4.18
CA LEU A 41 3.21 12.78 -4.77
C LEU A 41 2.75 13.90 -3.83
N LEU A 42 2.60 13.62 -2.53
CA LEU A 42 2.18 14.61 -1.53
C LEU A 42 3.22 15.71 -1.35
N LEU A 43 4.51 15.37 -1.46
CA LEU A 43 5.65 16.27 -1.32
C LEU A 43 6.08 16.95 -2.64
N GLU A 44 5.53 16.55 -3.78
CA GLU A 44 5.81 17.23 -5.05
C GLU A 44 5.42 18.71 -4.95
N THR A 45 6.28 19.58 -5.48
CA THR A 45 6.00 21.02 -5.57
C THR A 45 5.44 21.36 -6.95
N ASN A 46 4.97 22.59 -7.15
CA ASN A 46 4.46 22.98 -8.48
C ASN A 46 5.59 23.05 -9.51
N GLU A 47 6.82 23.35 -9.07
CA GLU A 47 8.02 23.40 -9.91
C GLU A 47 8.39 22.00 -10.42
N SER A 48 8.34 20.97 -9.56
CA SER A 48 8.65 19.59 -9.98
C SER A 48 7.62 19.01 -10.96
N LEU A 49 6.42 19.60 -11.04
CA LEU A 49 5.40 19.21 -12.01
C LEU A 49 5.68 19.77 -13.41
N VAL A 50 6.46 20.84 -13.56
CA VAL A 50 6.67 21.52 -14.86
C VAL A 50 7.33 20.60 -15.90
N GLU A 51 8.15 19.65 -15.46
CA GLU A 51 8.81 18.66 -16.33
C GLU A 51 7.84 17.64 -16.96
N ARG A 52 6.59 17.60 -16.51
CA ARG A 52 5.56 16.64 -16.97
C ARG A 52 4.69 17.22 -18.06
N SER A 53 3.96 16.37 -18.78
CA SER A 53 2.94 16.83 -19.72
C SER A 53 1.78 17.54 -19.00
N PRO A 54 1.12 18.55 -19.61
CA PRO A 54 0.05 19.30 -18.98
C PRO A 54 -1.10 18.43 -18.44
N ALA A 55 -1.46 17.36 -19.16
CA ALA A 55 -2.48 16.41 -18.72
C ALA A 55 -2.06 15.67 -17.43
N GLN A 56 -0.82 15.18 -17.37
CA GLN A 56 -0.28 14.55 -16.16
C GLN A 56 -0.19 15.52 -15.00
N GLN A 57 0.22 16.77 -15.26
CA GLN A 57 0.25 17.82 -14.24
C GLN A 57 -1.12 18.03 -13.61
N SER A 58 -2.18 18.17 -14.43
CA SER A 58 -3.54 18.36 -13.94
C SER A 58 -4.02 17.17 -13.10
N VAL A 59 -3.77 15.94 -13.55
CA VAL A 59 -4.17 14.72 -12.84
C VAL A 59 -3.46 14.64 -11.48
N ARG A 60 -2.14 14.86 -11.45
CA ARG A 60 -1.35 14.80 -10.22
C ARG A 60 -1.74 15.89 -9.24
N ARG A 61 -1.95 17.12 -9.72
CA ARG A 61 -2.37 18.25 -8.89
C ARG A 61 -3.69 17.97 -8.18
N ARG A 62 -4.73 17.55 -8.92
CA ARG A 62 -6.04 17.21 -8.34
C ARG A 62 -5.98 16.04 -7.37
N ALA A 63 -5.25 14.97 -7.72
CA ALA A 63 -5.07 13.85 -6.82
C ALA A 63 -4.36 14.26 -5.52
N ARG A 64 -3.32 15.11 -5.62
CA ARG A 64 -2.60 15.66 -4.47
C ARG A 64 -3.49 16.53 -3.59
N GLU A 65 -4.27 17.43 -4.19
CA GLU A 65 -5.25 18.27 -3.48
C GLU A 65 -6.27 17.40 -2.72
N ASN A 66 -6.88 16.43 -3.40
CA ASN A 66 -7.83 15.51 -2.78
C ASN A 66 -7.20 14.72 -1.61
N LEU A 67 -5.97 14.21 -1.76
CA LEU A 67 -5.29 13.50 -0.68
C LEU A 67 -4.98 14.42 0.52
N TRP A 68 -4.57 15.68 0.27
CA TRP A 68 -4.35 16.65 1.34
C TRP A 68 -5.65 17.00 2.08
N ASP A 69 -6.74 17.19 1.35
CA ASP A 69 -8.03 17.47 1.94
C ASP A 69 -8.52 16.28 2.78
N ILE A 70 -8.36 15.05 2.29
CA ILE A 70 -8.68 13.83 3.05
C ILE A 70 -7.83 13.73 4.31
N SER A 71 -6.51 13.93 4.20
CA SER A 71 -5.57 13.88 5.33
C SER A 71 -5.96 14.87 6.44
N ARG A 72 -6.25 16.12 6.06
CA ARG A 72 -6.56 17.21 6.99
C ARG A 72 -7.95 17.10 7.62
N ASN A 73 -8.93 16.69 6.82
CA ASN A 73 -10.32 16.75 7.25
C ASN A 73 -10.85 15.43 7.80
N VAL A 74 -10.37 14.29 7.31
CA VAL A 74 -10.89 12.96 7.68
C VAL A 74 -9.90 12.24 8.60
N GLY A 75 -8.63 12.18 8.19
CA GLY A 75 -7.55 11.62 9.01
C GLY A 75 -6.56 10.76 8.22
N THR A 76 -5.46 10.40 8.90
CA THR A 76 -4.34 9.65 8.30
C THR A 76 -4.71 8.20 7.96
N GLU A 77 -5.64 7.59 8.69
CA GLU A 77 -6.13 6.23 8.40
C GLU A 77 -6.82 6.18 7.04
N VAL A 78 -7.76 7.10 6.79
CA VAL A 78 -8.43 7.20 5.50
C VAL A 78 -7.45 7.58 4.39
N LEU A 79 -6.48 8.46 4.67
CA LEU A 79 -5.40 8.76 3.73
C LEU A 79 -4.64 7.49 3.32
N LEU A 80 -4.29 6.63 4.29
CA LEU A 80 -3.58 5.38 4.03
C LEU A 80 -4.42 4.44 3.17
N LEU A 81 -5.73 4.32 3.42
CA LEU A 81 -6.64 3.54 2.56
C LEU A 81 -6.69 4.10 1.12
N CYS A 82 -6.65 5.43 0.98
CA CYS A 82 -6.65 6.09 -0.34
C CYS A 82 -5.41 5.77 -1.18
N PHE A 83 -4.29 5.37 -0.57
CA PHE A 83 -3.07 4.99 -1.31
C PHE A 83 -3.26 3.70 -2.14
N GLN A 84 -4.35 2.98 -1.96
CA GLN A 84 -4.68 1.85 -2.82
C GLN A 84 -5.33 2.26 -4.14
N ALA A 85 -5.94 3.44 -4.19
CA ALA A 85 -6.64 3.94 -5.38
C ALA A 85 -5.67 4.28 -6.50
N HIS A 86 -6.14 4.21 -7.75
CA HIS A 86 -5.36 4.68 -8.88
C HIS A 86 -5.31 6.22 -8.89
N LEU A 87 -4.18 6.78 -9.34
CA LEU A 87 -3.98 8.23 -9.44
C LEU A 87 -5.10 8.93 -10.24
N THR A 88 -5.52 8.33 -11.35
CA THR A 88 -6.60 8.86 -12.19
C THR A 88 -7.97 8.77 -11.52
N GLN A 89 -8.20 7.78 -10.64
CA GLN A 89 -9.42 7.66 -9.86
C GLN A 89 -9.48 8.78 -8.82
N LEU A 90 -8.39 9.01 -8.07
CA LEU A 90 -8.30 10.10 -7.11
C LEU A 90 -8.48 11.47 -7.78
N ALA A 91 -7.92 11.68 -8.97
CA ALA A 91 -8.08 12.93 -9.72
C ALA A 91 -9.50 13.19 -10.26
N LYS A 92 -10.33 12.13 -10.34
CA LYS A 92 -11.73 12.19 -10.80
C LYS A 92 -12.73 12.37 -9.67
N LEU A 93 -12.30 12.27 -8.41
CA LEU A 93 -13.20 12.48 -7.28
C LEU A 93 -13.74 13.90 -7.30
N GLU A 94 -15.05 14.04 -7.11
CA GLU A 94 -15.72 15.33 -7.05
C GLU A 94 -15.49 15.93 -5.65
N PRO A 95 -14.82 17.10 -5.51
CA PRO A 95 -14.51 17.64 -4.18
C PRO A 95 -15.77 17.99 -3.37
N LYS A 96 -16.86 18.32 -4.07
CA LYS A 96 -18.12 18.69 -3.45
C LYS A 96 -18.79 17.45 -2.86
N GLY A 97 -18.98 17.45 -1.53
CA GLY A 97 -19.60 16.33 -0.81
C GLY A 97 -18.62 15.25 -0.38
N LEU A 98 -17.58 14.96 -1.17
CA LEU A 98 -16.61 13.87 -0.88
C LEU A 98 -16.11 13.84 0.56
N ILE A 99 -15.67 14.98 1.10
CA ILE A 99 -15.15 15.04 2.48
C ILE A 99 -16.25 14.79 3.52
N SER A 100 -17.48 15.24 3.27
CA SER A 100 -18.61 15.02 4.18
C SER A 100 -19.01 13.56 4.16
N ASP A 101 -19.15 12.99 2.96
CA ASP A 101 -19.49 11.59 2.74
C ASP A 101 -18.41 10.65 3.31
N LEU A 102 -17.12 10.99 3.15
CA LEU A 102 -16.02 10.23 3.76
C LEU A 102 -16.02 10.30 5.28
N LYS A 103 -16.34 11.47 5.87
CA LYS A 103 -16.46 11.59 7.33
C LYS A 103 -17.61 10.75 7.87
N GLU A 104 -18.77 10.82 7.21
CA GLU A 104 -19.93 10.03 7.58
C GLU A 104 -19.62 8.54 7.47
N TRP A 105 -19.10 8.08 6.33
CA TRP A 105 -18.67 6.69 6.15
C TRP A 105 -17.65 6.27 7.22
N TRP A 106 -16.62 7.07 7.45
CA TRP A 106 -15.55 6.74 8.40
C TRP A 106 -16.05 6.69 9.85
N SER A 107 -17.03 7.52 10.21
CA SER A 107 -17.65 7.50 11.55
C SER A 107 -18.46 6.23 11.83
N LEU A 108 -18.94 5.56 10.77
CA LEU A 108 -19.73 4.34 10.86
C LEU A 108 -18.89 3.06 10.70
N ALA A 109 -17.71 3.17 10.08
CA ALA A 109 -16.83 2.03 9.84
C ALA A 109 -16.12 1.56 11.12
N THR A 110 -15.73 0.28 11.19
CA THR A 110 -14.83 -0.20 12.26
C THR A 110 -13.40 0.26 11.99
N HIS A 111 -12.66 0.56 13.06
CA HIS A 111 -11.29 1.09 13.01
C HIS A 111 -10.31 0.03 13.53
N PRO A 112 -9.83 -0.89 12.68
CA PRO A 112 -8.90 -1.93 13.11
C PRO A 112 -7.62 -1.32 13.71
N GLU A 113 -7.18 -1.84 14.86
CA GLU A 113 -5.95 -1.37 15.52
C GLU A 113 -4.73 -1.45 14.60
N SER A 114 -4.67 -2.49 13.76
CA SER A 114 -3.61 -2.66 12.76
C SER A 114 -3.55 -1.50 11.74
N LEU A 115 -4.71 -0.92 11.38
CA LEU A 115 -4.80 0.24 10.50
C LEU A 115 -4.34 1.51 11.22
N THR A 116 -4.77 1.70 12.48
CA THR A 116 -4.36 2.83 13.32
C THR A 116 -2.84 2.87 13.54
N LEU A 117 -2.22 1.72 13.81
CA LEU A 117 -0.77 1.60 13.95
C LEU A 117 -0.06 1.96 12.64
N ALA A 118 -0.52 1.41 11.51
CA ALA A 118 0.05 1.72 10.20
C ALA A 118 -0.10 3.20 9.82
N ALA A 119 -1.24 3.82 10.14
CA ALA A 119 -1.50 5.23 9.92
C ALA A 119 -0.62 6.13 10.80
N SER A 120 -0.35 5.71 12.05
CA SER A 120 0.55 6.43 12.96
C SER A 120 1.99 6.44 12.42
N SER A 121 2.49 5.29 11.96
CA SER A 121 3.80 5.24 11.30
C SER A 121 3.86 6.10 10.03
N LEU A 122 2.79 6.12 9.22
CA LEU A 122 2.71 7.00 8.06
C LEU A 122 2.75 8.48 8.45
N ARG A 123 2.08 8.86 9.54
CA ARG A 123 2.09 10.24 10.05
C ARG A 123 3.50 10.68 10.43
N GLU A 124 4.22 9.85 11.18
CA GLU A 124 5.61 10.12 11.57
C GLU A 124 6.52 10.28 10.34
N GLU A 125 6.35 9.43 9.32
CA GLU A 125 7.11 9.55 8.06
C GLU A 125 6.80 10.88 7.33
N LEU A 126 5.54 11.31 7.30
CA LEU A 126 5.15 12.58 6.67
C LEU A 126 5.71 13.79 7.44
N GLU A 127 5.67 13.77 8.77
CA GLU A 127 6.21 14.84 9.62
C GLU A 127 7.74 14.98 9.47
N GLN A 128 8.46 13.86 9.41
CA GLN A 128 9.91 13.86 9.18
C GLN A 128 10.28 14.49 7.84
N LEU A 129 9.49 14.24 6.79
CA LEU A 129 9.74 14.78 5.46
C LEU A 129 9.37 16.26 5.31
N ASP A 130 8.33 16.71 6.01
CA ASP A 130 7.94 18.12 6.04
C ASP A 130 8.98 18.98 6.80
N GLY A 131 9.49 18.46 7.91
CA GLY A 131 10.57 19.09 8.68
C GLY A 131 11.86 19.28 7.88
N LEU A 132 12.23 18.30 7.04
CA LEU A 132 13.38 18.41 6.13
C LEU A 132 13.17 19.47 5.04
N SER A 133 11.92 19.66 4.59
CA SER A 133 11.58 20.66 3.57
C SER A 133 11.61 22.10 4.12
N THR A 134 11.40 22.27 5.43
CA THR A 134 11.37 23.58 6.11
C THR A 134 12.77 24.09 6.50
N THR A 135 13.85 23.33 6.28
CA THR A 135 15.23 23.86 6.44
C THR A 135 15.66 24.68 5.21
N ARG A 136 14.72 25.43 4.62
CA ARG A 136 15.04 26.48 3.67
C ARG A 136 15.32 27.73 4.48
N ALA A 137 16.61 28.05 4.62
CA ALA A 137 17.09 29.25 5.29
C ALA A 137 16.19 30.45 4.95
N PRO A 138 15.89 31.35 5.90
CA PRO A 138 15.19 32.59 5.61
C PRO A 138 16.00 33.32 4.54
N SER A 139 15.56 33.22 3.28
CA SER A 139 16.07 34.05 2.21
C SER A 139 15.56 35.44 2.53
N THR A 140 16.37 36.18 3.28
CA THR A 140 16.38 37.62 3.31
C THR A 140 16.71 38.06 1.88
N VAL A 141 15.70 38.03 1.01
CA VAL A 141 15.75 38.73 -0.27
C VAL A 141 15.60 40.21 0.08
N PRO A 142 16.60 41.07 -0.18
CA PRO A 142 16.43 42.50 -0.02
C PRO A 142 15.30 42.93 -0.96
N GLN A 143 14.27 43.58 -0.42
CA GLN A 143 13.28 44.30 -1.21
C GLN A 143 13.99 45.38 -2.03
N GLN A 144 14.34 45.08 -3.28
CA GLN A 144 14.59 46.11 -4.27
C GLN A 144 13.25 46.64 -4.74
N ALA A 145 12.97 47.89 -4.40
CA ALA A 145 11.86 48.66 -4.92
C ALA A 145 11.98 48.78 -6.45
N PHE A 146 11.10 48.11 -7.18
CA PHE A 146 10.88 48.37 -8.60
C PHE A 146 9.76 49.41 -8.74
N THR A 147 10.14 50.60 -9.20
CA THR A 147 9.20 51.61 -9.71
C THR A 147 8.61 51.13 -11.03
N ALA A 148 7.28 51.01 -11.10
CA ALA A 148 6.55 50.70 -12.32
C ALA A 148 6.49 51.92 -13.25
N SER A 149 6.94 51.75 -14.49
CA SER A 149 6.60 52.62 -15.63
C SER A 149 5.83 51.78 -16.64
N GLY A 150 4.68 52.31 -17.07
CA GLY A 150 3.73 51.63 -17.95
C GLY A 150 4.27 51.34 -19.34
N GLY A 151 3.74 50.28 -19.94
CA GLY A 151 4.04 49.89 -21.31
C GLY A 151 3.06 48.84 -21.82
N SER A 152 2.25 49.29 -22.77
CA SER A 152 1.16 48.64 -23.51
C SER A 152 1.29 47.15 -23.88
N SER A 153 0.12 46.51 -23.87
CA SER A 153 -0.18 45.21 -24.50
C SER A 153 0.22 45.13 -25.97
N PRO A 154 0.49 43.90 -26.45
CA PRO A 154 -0.05 43.46 -27.73
C PRO A 154 -0.90 42.20 -27.60
N SER A 155 -2.08 42.29 -28.19
CA SER A 155 -2.99 41.20 -28.54
C SER A 155 -2.29 40.15 -29.42
N HIS A 156 -2.35 38.88 -29.02
CA HIS A 156 -2.07 37.76 -29.91
C HIS A 156 -3.28 36.81 -29.95
N ASP A 157 -3.89 36.84 -31.12
CA ASP A 157 -5.02 36.05 -31.60
C ASP A 157 -4.51 34.66 -32.01
N TRP A 158 -5.04 33.61 -31.40
CA TRP A 158 -4.81 32.22 -31.78
C TRP A 158 -6.17 31.56 -32.05
N SER A 159 -6.82 32.01 -33.12
CA SER A 159 -7.95 31.31 -33.72
C SER A 159 -7.52 30.67 -35.03
N GLN A 160 -7.14 29.39 -35.00
CA GLN A 160 -7.19 28.48 -36.16
C GLN A 160 -6.81 27.05 -35.77
N SER A 161 -7.78 26.13 -35.87
CA SER A 161 -7.68 24.84 -36.57
C SER A 161 -8.63 23.81 -35.95
N LEU A 162 -9.81 23.68 -36.56
CA LEU A 162 -10.69 22.52 -36.43
C LEU A 162 -10.55 21.69 -37.71
N GLY A 163 -10.02 20.48 -37.56
CA GLY A 163 -9.95 19.41 -38.55
C GLY A 163 -9.23 18.26 -37.84
N GLY A 164 -9.91 17.21 -37.40
CA GLY A 164 -10.73 16.33 -38.20
C GLY A 164 -9.94 15.03 -38.35
N HIS A 165 -10.07 14.11 -37.39
CA HIS A 165 -9.74 12.70 -37.60
C HIS A 165 -10.56 11.86 -36.62
N ARG A 166 -11.57 11.21 -37.18
CA ARG A 166 -12.38 10.15 -36.59
C ARG A 166 -11.71 8.86 -37.04
N GLU A 167 -11.14 8.11 -36.11
CA GLU A 167 -10.69 6.75 -36.37
C GLU A 167 -11.46 5.80 -35.47
N VAL A 168 -12.18 4.90 -36.14
CA VAL A 168 -12.99 3.83 -35.59
C VAL A 168 -12.06 2.65 -35.42
N ILE A 169 -11.90 2.15 -34.19
CA ILE A 169 -11.34 0.81 -33.96
C ILE A 169 -12.46 -0.04 -33.37
N HIS A 170 -12.96 -0.95 -34.21
CA HIS A 170 -13.67 -2.14 -33.78
C HIS A 170 -12.65 -3.12 -33.17
N THR A 171 -12.97 -3.72 -32.05
CA THR A 171 -12.38 -5.01 -31.67
C THR A 171 -13.45 -5.88 -31.06
N GLU A 172 -13.61 -7.05 -31.68
CA GLU A 172 -14.60 -8.07 -31.40
C GLU A 172 -14.45 -8.72 -30.02
N LEU A 173 -15.60 -9.22 -29.57
CA LEU A 173 -15.85 -10.11 -28.45
C LEU A 173 -15.61 -11.56 -28.86
N GLU A 174 -14.96 -12.34 -28.00
CA GLU A 174 -15.15 -13.78 -27.68
C GLU A 174 -13.95 -14.18 -26.79
N GLY A 175 -14.02 -14.95 -25.70
CA GLY A 175 -15.04 -15.72 -25.01
C GLY A 175 -14.32 -16.54 -23.91
N ASN A 176 -15.09 -17.16 -23.01
CA ASN A 176 -14.74 -18.20 -22.01
C ASN A 176 -14.70 -17.79 -20.52
N ASP A 177 -15.89 -17.90 -19.93
CA ASP A 177 -16.30 -18.56 -18.68
C ASP A 177 -15.60 -18.39 -17.32
N PRO A 178 -16.40 -18.35 -16.22
CA PRO A 178 -15.95 -18.06 -14.86
C PRO A 178 -15.61 -19.33 -14.06
N PRO A 179 -14.68 -19.26 -13.08
CA PRO A 179 -14.61 -20.29 -12.04
C PRO A 179 -15.63 -19.99 -10.92
N SER A 180 -16.50 -20.97 -10.66
CA SER A 180 -17.44 -21.01 -9.55
C SER A 180 -16.73 -21.14 -8.18
N PRO A 181 -17.36 -20.69 -7.07
CA PRO A 181 -16.77 -20.68 -5.74
C PRO A 181 -17.07 -22.00 -4.97
N PHE A 182 -16.31 -22.20 -3.89
CA PHE A 182 -16.34 -23.33 -2.92
C PHE A 182 -15.40 -24.51 -3.21
N GLY A 183 -14.48 -24.70 -2.26
CA GLY A 183 -13.52 -25.79 -2.20
C GLY A 183 -12.72 -25.66 -0.90
N ASP A 184 -13.28 -26.22 0.16
CA ASP A 184 -12.73 -26.69 1.43
C ASP A 184 -11.34 -26.25 1.91
N VAL A 185 -11.32 -25.75 3.15
CA VAL A 185 -10.14 -25.55 3.99
C VAL A 185 -9.56 -26.93 4.36
N PRO A 186 -8.26 -27.22 4.18
CA PRO A 186 -7.70 -28.45 4.72
C PRO A 186 -7.41 -28.28 6.21
N SER A 187 -8.03 -29.16 7.00
CA SER A 187 -7.62 -29.53 8.35
C SER A 187 -6.12 -29.85 8.40
N LEU A 188 -5.38 -29.18 9.28
CA LEU A 188 -4.00 -29.51 9.61
C LEU A 188 -3.97 -30.65 10.63
N LEU A 189 -3.89 -31.88 10.12
CA LEU A 189 -3.38 -33.13 10.69
C LEU A 189 -3.35 -34.08 9.48
N THR A 190 -2.28 -34.76 9.08
CA THR A 190 -1.70 -35.92 9.78
C THR A 190 -0.46 -36.41 9.01
N HIS A 191 0.52 -36.95 9.75
CA HIS A 191 1.25 -38.24 9.53
C HIS A 191 0.57 -39.23 8.54
N GLN A 192 1.17 -40.11 7.73
CA GLN A 192 2.42 -40.91 7.66
C GLN A 192 2.67 -41.29 6.17
N SER A 193 3.89 -41.68 5.76
CA SER A 193 4.14 -43.01 5.16
C SER A 193 5.62 -43.30 4.85
N SER A 194 5.88 -44.60 4.76
CA SER A 194 7.09 -45.39 4.53
C SER A 194 7.75 -45.17 3.17
N ASP A 195 8.59 -44.15 3.06
CA ASP A 195 9.76 -44.15 2.17
C ASP A 195 10.77 -43.18 2.77
N GLY A 196 12.06 -43.31 2.45
CA GLY A 196 13.17 -42.57 3.09
C GLY A 196 13.19 -41.05 2.90
N GLU A 197 12.04 -40.37 2.86
CA GLU A 197 11.89 -38.93 2.85
C GLU A 197 12.19 -38.33 4.23
N MET A 198 13.06 -37.32 4.25
CA MET A 198 13.30 -36.49 5.43
C MET A 198 11.98 -35.85 5.88
N GLN A 199 11.48 -36.26 7.04
CA GLN A 199 10.34 -35.61 7.68
C GLN A 199 10.68 -34.14 7.94
N ALA A 200 9.96 -33.25 7.26
CA ALA A 200 10.10 -31.80 7.38
C ALA A 200 8.90 -31.24 8.13
N TRP A 201 9.15 -30.52 9.21
CA TRP A 201 8.12 -29.76 9.91
C TRP A 201 8.07 -28.34 9.35
N THR A 202 6.86 -27.86 9.05
CA THR A 202 6.63 -26.47 8.64
C THR A 202 6.07 -25.70 9.82
N MET A 203 6.72 -24.59 10.18
CA MET A 203 6.19 -23.63 11.15
C MET A 203 6.13 -22.22 10.53
N PRO A 204 5.09 -21.42 10.82
CA PRO A 204 5.08 -20.02 10.46
C PRO A 204 6.20 -19.27 11.18
N LEU A 205 6.82 -18.30 10.51
CA LEU A 205 7.90 -17.50 11.08
C LEU A 205 7.35 -16.45 12.06
N THR A 206 7.10 -16.85 13.31
CA THR A 206 6.76 -15.94 14.42
C THR A 206 8.01 -15.49 15.18
N VAL A 207 7.87 -14.59 16.16
CA VAL A 207 8.99 -14.15 17.04
C VAL A 207 9.57 -15.35 17.81
N GLU A 208 8.71 -16.25 18.27
CA GLU A 208 9.09 -17.51 18.92
C GLU A 208 9.81 -18.44 17.95
N GLY A 209 9.32 -18.54 16.70
CA GLY A 209 10.00 -19.27 15.63
C GLY A 209 11.40 -18.71 15.34
N ALA A 210 11.57 -17.38 15.39
CA ALA A 210 12.87 -16.74 15.20
C ALA A 210 13.88 -17.10 16.31
N GLN A 211 13.42 -17.20 17.56
CA GLN A 211 14.26 -17.61 18.68
C GLN A 211 14.72 -19.08 18.57
N VAL A 212 13.84 -19.96 18.09
CA VAL A 212 14.16 -21.37 17.82
C VAL A 212 15.26 -21.51 16.77
N ILE A 213 15.23 -20.72 15.70
CA ILE A 213 16.29 -20.69 14.68
C ILE A 213 17.62 -20.24 15.28
N LEU A 214 17.59 -19.16 16.07
CA LEU A 214 18.78 -18.61 16.72
C LEU A 214 19.44 -19.63 17.63
N ASP A 215 18.64 -20.38 18.39
CA ASP A 215 19.12 -21.45 19.26
C ASP A 215 19.70 -22.63 18.46
N ALA A 216 19.05 -23.01 17.36
CA ALA A 216 19.52 -24.06 16.44
C ALA A 216 20.89 -23.74 15.82
N VAL A 217 21.07 -22.49 15.36
CA VAL A 217 22.35 -22.00 14.80
C VAL A 217 23.43 -22.02 15.88
N LYS A 218 23.11 -21.56 17.10
CA LYS A 218 24.05 -21.56 18.22
C LYS A 218 24.47 -22.96 18.68
N SER A 219 23.60 -23.96 18.52
CA SER A 219 23.92 -25.36 18.83
C SER A 219 24.75 -26.07 17.75
N GLY A 220 25.17 -25.37 16.69
CA GLY A 220 25.98 -25.96 15.62
C GLY A 220 25.20 -26.91 14.72
N SER A 221 23.87 -26.79 14.67
CA SER A 221 23.06 -27.59 13.75
C SER A 221 23.40 -27.20 12.30
N GLY A 222 23.74 -28.21 11.50
CA GLY A 222 24.07 -28.03 10.08
C GLY A 222 22.98 -27.25 9.34
N GLY A 223 23.43 -26.35 8.46
CA GLY A 223 22.67 -25.35 7.71
C GLY A 223 21.14 -25.42 7.75
N LEU A 224 20.51 -24.39 8.31
CA LEU A 224 19.08 -24.13 8.15
C LEU A 224 18.76 -23.74 6.70
N ARG A 225 17.72 -24.34 6.14
CA ARG A 225 17.20 -23.98 4.82
C ARG A 225 15.90 -23.20 4.96
N LEU A 226 15.97 -21.90 4.70
CA LEU A 226 14.79 -21.04 4.58
C LEU A 226 14.16 -21.24 3.20
N MET A 227 12.87 -21.57 3.17
CA MET A 227 12.10 -21.65 1.93
C MET A 227 11.03 -20.57 1.92
N LEU A 228 11.13 -19.66 0.96
CA LEU A 228 10.09 -18.67 0.71
C LEU A 228 9.12 -19.25 -0.33
N PRO A 229 7.82 -19.39 -0.02
CA PRO A 229 6.86 -19.88 -1.01
C PRO A 229 6.78 -18.93 -2.20
N LYS A 230 6.65 -19.49 -3.41
CA LYS A 230 6.59 -18.72 -4.67
C LYS A 230 5.28 -17.95 -4.82
N GLU A 231 4.20 -18.37 -4.17
CA GLU A 231 2.88 -17.75 -4.30
C GLU A 231 2.17 -17.65 -2.94
N ASN A 232 1.87 -16.42 -2.52
CA ASN A 232 0.91 -15.99 -1.49
C ASN A 232 0.90 -16.65 -0.08
N GLY A 233 1.88 -17.48 0.27
CA GLY A 233 2.04 -18.05 1.62
C GLY A 233 2.93 -17.21 2.54
N LEU A 234 2.70 -17.33 3.85
CA LEU A 234 3.64 -16.83 4.86
C LEU A 234 4.98 -17.59 4.74
N PRO A 235 6.14 -16.94 4.96
CA PRO A 235 7.42 -17.63 4.97
C PRO A 235 7.41 -18.72 6.06
N PHE A 236 7.83 -19.93 5.69
CA PHE A 236 7.99 -21.04 6.63
C PHE A 236 9.42 -21.55 6.58
N ILE A 237 9.86 -22.13 7.69
CA ILE A 237 11.21 -22.68 7.81
C ILE A 237 11.09 -24.18 7.86
N VAL A 238 11.92 -24.86 7.07
CA VAL A 238 12.09 -26.29 7.16
C VAL A 238 13.28 -26.55 8.08
N ILE A 239 12.99 -27.02 9.28
CA ILE A 239 14.01 -27.46 10.24
C ILE A 239 14.13 -28.98 10.10
N PRO A 240 15.34 -29.55 9.93
CA PRO A 240 15.51 -31.00 9.96
C PRO A 240 14.93 -31.57 11.25
N TYR A 241 14.17 -32.67 11.14
CA TYR A 241 13.47 -33.29 12.28
C TYR A 241 14.36 -33.45 13.52
N GLN A 242 15.60 -33.91 13.32
CA GLN A 242 16.54 -34.15 14.41
C GLN A 242 16.86 -32.86 15.17
N THR A 243 17.09 -31.75 14.47
CA THR A 243 17.34 -30.43 15.06
C THR A 243 16.13 -29.94 15.84
N CYS A 244 14.92 -30.12 15.30
CA CYS A 244 13.69 -29.74 16.00
C CYS A 244 13.48 -30.58 17.26
N ALA A 245 13.72 -31.90 17.19
CA ALA A 245 13.61 -32.83 18.31
C ALA A 245 14.63 -32.54 19.42
N ASP A 246 15.85 -32.12 19.06
CA ASP A 246 16.89 -31.77 20.02
C ASP A 246 16.57 -30.44 20.75
N ILE A 247 16.02 -29.45 20.04
CA ILE A 247 15.58 -28.17 20.63
C ILE A 247 14.39 -28.37 21.55
N LEU A 248 13.39 -29.16 21.12
CA LEU A 248 12.23 -29.49 21.96
C LEU A 248 12.64 -30.27 23.21
N ARG A 249 13.59 -31.22 23.09
CA ARG A 249 14.16 -31.93 24.24
C ARG A 249 14.81 -30.98 25.25
N LYS A 250 15.52 -29.97 24.75
CA LYS A 250 16.23 -28.98 25.58
C LYS A 250 15.29 -28.04 26.33
N HIS A 251 14.17 -27.66 25.72
CA HIS A 251 13.25 -26.66 26.29
C HIS A 251 12.05 -27.24 27.05
N HIS A 252 11.60 -28.46 26.72
CA HIS A 252 10.35 -29.00 27.27
C HIS A 252 10.49 -30.29 28.10
N GLY A 253 11.69 -30.83 28.29
CA GLY A 253 11.89 -32.00 29.16
C GLY A 253 11.16 -33.24 28.62
N HIS A 254 11.81 -33.94 27.68
CA HIS A 254 11.30 -35.05 26.87
C HIS A 254 10.17 -34.69 25.90
N PRO A 255 10.29 -35.09 24.61
CA PRO A 255 9.18 -34.99 23.68
C PRO A 255 8.11 -36.01 24.08
N PRO A 256 6.82 -35.71 23.85
CA PRO A 256 5.77 -36.72 23.98
C PRO A 256 6.14 -37.91 23.10
N GLN A 257 6.11 -39.13 23.68
CA GLN A 257 6.34 -40.34 22.91
C GLN A 257 5.23 -40.45 21.85
N ALA A 258 5.64 -40.54 20.59
CA ALA A 258 4.72 -40.80 19.49
C ALA A 258 4.22 -42.24 19.60
N HIS A 259 2.91 -42.40 19.75
CA HIS A 259 2.19 -43.66 19.53
C HIS A 259 1.63 -43.67 18.12
#